data_AF-A0A256HZW7-F1
#
_entry.id   AF-A0A256HZW7-F1
#
_cell.length_a   1.000
_cell.length_b   1.000
_cell.length_c   1.000
_cell.angle_alpha   90.00
_cell.angle_beta   90.00
_cell.angle_gamma   90.00
#
_symmetry.space_group_name_H-M   'P 1'
#
loop_
_entity.id
_entity.type
_entity.pdbx_description
1 polymer ?
#
loop_
_entity_poly.entity_id
_entity_poly.type
_entity_poly.pdbx_seq_one_letter_code
_entity_poly.pdbx_strand_id
1 'polypeptide(L)'
;MSANVFLVPIDPENFDRTVRSAVDLTEYDDRPEPLADLDEARLWAVDDESGNGSTFERMADGDLLLFYHDGEYLATGRIGTTFEDEDRWVSSTFWTAFPTTRVYTVTDFAAVSAPKRAVNAIFDYSASYTPGFMRVADSRVNADLSSIESAIEHYTKRNA
;
A
#
# COMPACT_ATOMS: atom_id res chain seq x y z
N MET A 1 1.33 -5.74 19.53
CA MET A 1 0.71 -4.66 18.73
C MET A 1 -0.45 -5.28 17.97
N SER A 2 -1.57 -4.56 17.83
CA SER A 2 -2.65 -5.00 16.95
C SER A 2 -2.24 -4.67 15.53
N ALA A 3 -2.17 -5.67 14.64
CA ALA A 3 -1.78 -5.46 13.27
C ALA A 3 -2.93 -4.80 12.49
N ASN A 4 -2.66 -3.71 11.80
CA ASN A 4 -3.66 -2.97 11.03
C ASN A 4 -3.77 -3.52 9.60
N VAL A 5 -4.91 -3.23 8.97
CA VAL A 5 -5.12 -3.43 7.54
C VAL A 5 -5.51 -2.10 6.91
N PHE A 6 -4.84 -1.74 5.82
CA PHE A 6 -5.11 -0.53 5.05
C PHE A 6 -5.59 -0.90 3.65
N LEU A 7 -6.67 -0.25 3.21
CA LEU A 7 -7.17 -0.33 1.84
C LEU A 7 -6.57 0.85 1.08
N VAL A 8 -5.86 0.57 -0.01
CA VAL A 8 -5.05 1.56 -0.72
C VAL A 8 -5.52 1.67 -2.16
N PRO A 9 -6.31 2.70 -2.52
CA PRO A 9 -6.58 3.03 -3.90
C PRO A 9 -5.27 3.43 -4.58
N ILE A 10 -5.06 2.97 -5.80
CA ILE A 10 -3.86 3.30 -6.56
C ILE A 10 -4.18 4.04 -7.85
N ASP A 11 -3.22 4.90 -8.23
CA ASP A 11 -3.01 5.28 -9.62
C ASP A 11 -2.13 4.20 -10.29
N PRO A 12 -2.59 3.56 -11.39
CA PRO A 12 -1.85 2.45 -12.01
C PRO A 12 -0.47 2.84 -12.53
N GLU A 13 -0.33 4.05 -13.08
CA GLU A 13 0.94 4.49 -13.68
C GLU A 13 2.03 4.61 -12.62
N ASN A 14 1.76 5.32 -11.54
CA ASN A 14 2.71 5.45 -10.43
C ASN A 14 2.92 4.11 -9.72
N PHE A 15 1.87 3.29 -9.56
CA PHE A 15 1.98 2.00 -8.88
C PHE A 15 2.90 1.03 -9.62
N ASP A 16 2.80 0.99 -10.94
CA ASP A 16 3.64 0.12 -11.76
C ASP A 16 5.11 0.53 -11.70
N ARG A 17 5.39 1.83 -11.52
CA ARG A 17 6.75 2.37 -11.39
C ARG A 17 7.44 1.99 -10.09
N THR A 18 6.73 2.02 -8.96
CA THR A 18 7.39 1.95 -7.64
C THR A 18 6.90 0.87 -6.71
N VAL A 19 5.74 0.25 -6.94
CA VAL A 19 5.23 -0.84 -6.08
C VAL A 19 5.26 -2.17 -6.80
N ARG A 20 4.77 -2.23 -8.05
CA ARG A 20 4.82 -3.47 -8.83
C ARG A 20 6.26 -3.92 -9.07
N SER A 21 7.11 -2.98 -9.42
CA SER A 21 8.54 -3.16 -9.58
C SER A 21 9.26 -2.39 -8.48
N ALA A 22 10.23 -3.02 -7.82
CA ALA A 22 11.12 -2.27 -6.94
C ALA A 22 11.94 -1.28 -7.77
N VAL A 23 12.21 -0.12 -7.20
CA VAL A 23 13.17 0.84 -7.76
C VAL A 23 14.57 0.48 -7.25
N ASP A 24 15.54 0.55 -8.14
CA ASP A 24 16.96 0.51 -7.79
C ASP A 24 17.36 1.87 -7.24
N LEU A 25 17.77 1.91 -5.98
CA LEU A 25 18.17 3.12 -5.28
C LEU A 25 19.68 3.36 -5.37
N THR A 26 20.47 2.40 -5.88
CA THR A 26 21.93 2.54 -6.01
C THR A 26 22.34 3.57 -7.06
N GLU A 27 21.42 3.94 -7.95
CA GLU A 27 21.61 5.02 -8.94
C GLU A 27 21.43 6.43 -8.34
N TYR A 28 21.07 6.53 -7.05
CA TYR A 28 20.66 7.78 -6.41
C TYR A 28 21.50 8.09 -5.15
N ASP A 29 22.61 8.80 -5.33
CA ASP A 29 23.50 9.22 -4.24
C ASP A 29 22.86 10.27 -3.29
N ASP A 30 21.82 10.96 -3.74
CA ASP A 30 21.11 12.04 -3.02
C ASP A 30 19.82 11.57 -2.33
N ARG A 31 19.57 10.26 -2.29
CA ARG A 31 18.40 9.68 -1.62
C ARG A 31 18.33 10.07 -0.13
N PRO A 32 17.11 10.26 0.41
CA PRO A 32 16.91 10.69 1.80
C PRO A 32 17.37 9.63 2.80
N GLU A 33 17.68 10.05 4.04
CA GLU A 33 18.21 9.18 5.10
C GLU A 33 17.42 7.87 5.30
N PRO A 34 16.06 7.85 5.30
CA PRO A 34 15.30 6.61 5.47
C PRO A 34 15.53 5.57 4.37
N LEU A 35 16.08 5.97 3.22
CA LEU A 35 16.37 5.11 2.07
C LEU A 35 17.88 4.89 1.86
N ALA A 36 18.75 5.53 2.65
CA ALA A 36 20.19 5.58 2.41
C ALA A 36 20.86 4.19 2.42
N ASP A 37 20.36 3.27 3.25
CA ASP A 37 20.91 1.93 3.43
C ASP A 37 20.20 0.86 2.58
N LEU A 38 19.29 1.24 1.69
CA LEU A 38 18.51 0.31 0.86
C LEU A 38 19.02 0.32 -0.58
N ASP A 39 19.45 -0.82 -1.10
CA ASP A 39 19.83 -0.93 -2.52
C ASP A 39 18.60 -0.89 -3.45
N GLU A 40 17.48 -1.48 -3.02
CA GLU A 40 16.21 -1.43 -3.75
C GLU A 40 15.06 -1.19 -2.77
N ALA A 41 13.99 -0.53 -3.24
CA ALA A 41 12.79 -0.35 -2.45
C ALA A 41 11.52 -0.40 -3.32
N ARG A 42 10.39 -0.80 -2.71
CA ARG A 42 9.08 -0.46 -3.24
C ARG A 42 8.52 0.72 -2.46
N LEU A 43 8.05 1.74 -3.15
CA LEU A 43 7.66 3.02 -2.55
C LEU A 43 6.22 3.35 -2.91
N TRP A 44 5.47 3.84 -1.93
CA TRP A 44 4.16 4.45 -2.15
C TRP A 44 3.99 5.64 -1.22
N ALA A 45 2.93 6.43 -1.44
CA ALA A 45 2.66 7.59 -0.61
C ALA A 45 1.16 7.88 -0.47
N VAL A 46 0.86 8.75 0.48
CA VAL A 46 -0.49 9.21 0.78
C VAL A 46 -0.59 10.68 0.42
N ASP A 47 -1.60 11.04 -0.38
CA ASP A 47 -1.87 12.42 -0.76
C ASP A 47 -1.99 13.34 0.47
N ASP A 48 -1.22 14.42 0.46
CA ASP A 48 -1.14 15.37 1.56
C ASP A 48 -2.46 16.12 1.79
N GLU A 49 -3.21 16.37 0.71
CA GLU A 49 -4.42 17.21 0.69
C GLU A 49 -5.69 16.43 1.06
N SER A 50 -5.61 15.10 1.09
CA SER A 50 -6.77 14.22 1.24
C SER A 50 -7.35 14.14 2.65
N GLY A 51 -6.78 14.86 3.64
CA GLY A 51 -7.14 14.73 5.06
C GLY A 51 -6.70 13.41 5.70
N ASN A 52 -5.93 12.59 4.98
CA ASN A 52 -5.51 11.26 5.42
C ASN A 52 -4.26 11.24 6.29
N GLY A 53 -3.74 12.40 6.73
CA GLY A 53 -2.57 12.49 7.62
C GLY A 53 -2.72 11.61 8.86
N SER A 54 -3.87 11.68 9.53
CA SER A 54 -4.16 10.83 10.71
C SER A 54 -4.25 9.32 10.39
N THR A 55 -4.49 8.93 9.14
CA THR A 55 -4.44 7.53 8.72
C THR A 55 -3.00 7.09 8.49
N PHE A 56 -2.19 7.94 7.84
CA PHE A 56 -0.77 7.71 7.63
C PHE A 56 0.00 7.60 8.95
N GLU A 57 -0.25 8.48 9.91
CA GLU A 57 0.36 8.46 11.26
C GLU A 57 0.09 7.16 12.04
N ARG A 58 -0.94 6.40 11.64
CA ARG A 58 -1.30 5.13 12.28
C ARG A 58 -0.66 3.92 11.62
N MET A 59 0.03 4.11 10.49
CA MET A 59 0.73 3.03 9.81
C MET A 59 1.99 2.67 10.61
N ALA A 60 2.15 1.38 10.88
CA ALA A 60 3.32 0.84 11.56
C ALA A 60 3.91 -0.32 10.74
N ASP A 61 5.21 -0.56 10.95
CA ASP A 61 5.93 -1.69 10.37
C ASP A 61 5.15 -3.02 10.55
N GLY A 62 5.03 -3.77 9.46
CA GLY A 62 4.33 -5.05 9.40
C GLY A 62 2.81 -4.97 9.18
N ASP A 63 2.20 -3.78 9.18
CA ASP A 63 0.78 -3.58 8.86
C ASP A 63 0.48 -3.98 7.41
N LEU A 64 -0.70 -4.57 7.18
CA LEU A 64 -1.10 -5.09 5.87
C LEU A 64 -1.63 -3.97 4.95
N LEU A 65 -1.13 -3.96 3.72
CA LEU A 65 -1.56 -3.09 2.64
C LEU A 65 -2.30 -3.91 1.57
N LEU A 66 -3.49 -3.46 1.20
CA LEU A 66 -4.29 -4.04 0.14
C LEU A 66 -4.49 -3.01 -0.97
N PHE A 67 -3.72 -3.15 -2.05
CA PHE A 67 -3.73 -2.22 -3.18
C PHE A 67 -4.84 -2.58 -4.17
N TYR A 68 -5.67 -1.61 -4.54
CA TYR A 68 -6.79 -1.87 -5.43
C TYR A 68 -7.00 -0.75 -6.46
N HIS A 69 -7.48 -1.16 -7.64
CA HIS A 69 -7.85 -0.29 -8.75
C HIS A 69 -9.00 -0.92 -9.52
N ASP A 70 -9.90 -0.09 -10.08
CA ASP A 70 -10.99 -0.50 -10.97
C ASP A 70 -11.76 -1.79 -10.57
N GLY A 71 -12.13 -1.88 -9.28
CA GLY A 71 -12.92 -3.02 -8.78
C GLY A 71 -12.14 -4.31 -8.55
N GLU A 72 -10.81 -4.26 -8.58
CA GLU A 72 -9.93 -5.39 -8.31
C GLU A 72 -8.79 -5.00 -7.35
N TYR A 73 -8.43 -5.93 -6.46
CA TYR A 73 -7.19 -5.86 -5.68
C TYR A 73 -6.07 -6.50 -6.49
N LEU A 74 -4.99 -5.75 -6.65
CA LEU A 74 -3.89 -6.04 -7.58
C LEU A 74 -2.59 -6.47 -6.88
N ALA A 75 -2.44 -6.07 -5.61
CA ALA A 75 -1.32 -6.51 -4.78
C ALA A 75 -1.67 -6.48 -3.29
N THR A 76 -0.93 -7.30 -2.55
CA THR A 76 -0.75 -7.14 -1.11
C THR A 76 0.69 -6.75 -0.81
N GLY A 77 0.92 -6.16 0.35
CA GLY A 77 2.25 -5.93 0.88
C GLY A 77 2.16 -5.54 2.35
N ARG A 78 3.31 -5.28 2.96
CA ARG A 78 3.40 -4.80 4.33
C ARG A 78 4.10 -3.47 4.39
N ILE A 79 3.75 -2.67 5.39
CA ILE A 79 4.49 -1.45 5.68
C ILE A 79 5.88 -1.85 6.18
N GLY A 80 6.92 -1.25 5.59
CA GLY A 80 8.25 -1.23 6.18
C GLY A 80 8.45 0.07 6.96
N THR A 81 9.18 1.01 6.38
CA THR A 81 9.45 2.32 6.96
C THR A 81 8.45 3.36 6.45
N THR A 82 7.88 4.14 7.37
CA THR A 82 7.12 5.36 7.07
C THR A 82 7.99 6.58 7.37
N PHE A 83 7.94 7.61 6.54
CA PHE A 83 8.71 8.84 6.74
C PHE A 83 8.07 10.03 6.04
N GLU A 84 8.39 11.23 6.53
CA GLU A 84 8.09 12.49 5.83
C GLU A 84 9.29 12.90 4.98
N ASP A 85 9.08 12.97 3.67
CA ASP A 85 10.01 13.42 2.66
C ASP A 85 9.73 14.91 2.37
N GLU A 86 10.16 15.79 3.29
CA GLU A 86 9.87 17.23 3.22
C GLU A 86 10.31 17.87 1.90
N ASP A 87 11.44 17.40 1.35
CA ASP A 87 12.01 17.86 0.08
C ASP A 87 11.30 17.26 -1.14
N ARG A 88 10.34 16.34 -0.93
CA ARG A 88 9.58 15.64 -1.97
C ARG A 88 10.47 14.91 -2.97
N TRP A 89 11.60 14.41 -2.50
CA TRP A 89 12.57 13.70 -3.33
C TRP A 89 11.93 12.49 -4.02
N VAL A 90 11.20 11.64 -3.29
CA VAL A 90 10.54 10.44 -3.82
C VAL A 90 9.49 10.80 -4.87
N SER A 91 8.59 11.74 -4.53
CA SER A 91 7.49 12.07 -5.43
C SER A 91 7.95 12.81 -6.69
N SER A 92 9.01 13.62 -6.60
CA SER A 92 9.61 14.28 -7.77
C SER A 92 10.48 13.35 -8.62
N THR A 93 11.08 12.33 -8.02
CA THR A 93 11.97 11.38 -8.71
C THR A 93 11.19 10.31 -9.47
N PHE A 94 10.15 9.73 -8.86
CA PHE A 94 9.51 8.52 -9.39
C PHE A 94 8.09 8.70 -9.92
N TRP A 95 7.36 9.73 -9.46
CA TRP A 95 5.94 9.88 -9.78
C TRP A 95 5.65 11.09 -10.66
N THR A 96 4.59 10.95 -11.45
CA THR A 96 4.07 12.04 -12.29
C THR A 96 2.84 12.63 -11.65
N ALA A 97 2.83 13.96 -11.50
CA ALA A 97 1.68 14.74 -11.02
C ALA A 97 1.11 14.28 -9.65
N PHE A 98 1.96 13.79 -8.75
CA PHE A 98 1.56 13.34 -7.42
C PHE A 98 2.49 13.92 -6.34
N PRO A 99 2.45 15.24 -6.08
CA PRO A 99 3.30 15.86 -5.07
C PRO A 99 2.82 15.49 -3.66
N THR A 100 3.67 14.79 -2.91
CA THR A 100 3.38 14.36 -1.54
C THR A 100 4.67 14.22 -0.74
N THR A 101 4.59 14.43 0.57
CA THR A 101 5.68 14.20 1.52
C THR A 101 5.49 12.92 2.33
N ARG A 102 4.30 12.33 2.39
CA ARG A 102 4.02 11.17 3.26
C ARG A 102 4.29 9.86 2.57
N VAL A 103 5.51 9.34 2.73
CA VAL A 103 6.02 8.19 2.00
C VAL A 103 6.13 6.97 2.92
N TYR A 104 5.95 5.79 2.34
CA TYR A 104 6.29 4.54 3.00
C TYR A 104 6.90 3.51 2.04
N THR A 105 7.73 2.63 2.59
CA THR A 105 8.24 1.46 1.86
C THR A 105 7.27 0.28 1.96
N VAL A 106 7.22 -0.54 0.92
CA VAL A 106 6.41 -1.76 0.86
C VAL A 106 7.32 -2.98 0.91
N THR A 107 7.14 -3.82 1.92
CA THR A 107 7.78 -5.12 2.09
C THR A 107 6.80 -6.24 1.78
N ASP A 108 7.29 -7.49 1.69
CA ASP A 108 6.46 -8.69 1.48
C ASP A 108 5.43 -8.55 0.33
N PHE A 109 5.84 -7.89 -0.75
CA PHE A 109 4.99 -7.64 -1.91
C PHE A 109 4.56 -8.95 -2.57
N ALA A 110 3.26 -9.09 -2.82
CA ALA A 110 2.71 -10.17 -3.62
C ALA A 110 1.67 -9.61 -4.61
N ALA A 111 1.84 -9.91 -5.90
CA ALA A 111 0.83 -9.62 -6.90
C ALA A 111 -0.38 -10.55 -6.71
N VAL A 112 -1.58 -9.98 -6.77
CA VAL A 112 -2.85 -10.72 -6.62
C VAL A 112 -3.87 -10.29 -7.68
N SER A 113 -4.93 -11.08 -7.83
CA SER A 113 -6.09 -10.76 -8.67
C SER A 113 -7.35 -11.19 -7.92
N ALA A 114 -7.86 -10.28 -7.09
CA ALA A 114 -9.02 -10.54 -6.25
C ALA A 114 -10.12 -9.49 -6.48
N PRO A 115 -11.34 -9.90 -6.86
CA PRO A 115 -12.45 -8.96 -7.06
C PRO A 115 -12.75 -8.17 -5.79
N LYS A 116 -12.98 -6.85 -5.91
CA LYS A 116 -13.31 -5.96 -4.79
C LYS A 116 -14.45 -6.50 -3.93
N ARG A 117 -15.50 -7.04 -4.56
CA ARG A 117 -16.64 -7.65 -3.86
C ARG A 117 -16.25 -8.80 -2.93
N ALA A 118 -15.22 -9.56 -3.30
CA ALA A 118 -14.75 -10.70 -2.53
C ALA A 118 -13.94 -10.25 -1.32
N VAL A 119 -13.06 -9.27 -1.51
CA VAL A 119 -12.28 -8.67 -0.42
C VAL A 119 -13.16 -7.86 0.53
N ASN A 120 -14.14 -7.12 0.02
CA ASN A 120 -15.14 -6.42 0.85
C ASN A 120 -15.86 -7.38 1.79
N ALA A 121 -16.18 -8.60 1.33
CA ALA A 121 -16.83 -9.61 2.16
C ALA A 121 -15.94 -10.10 3.32
N ILE A 122 -14.61 -10.09 3.17
CA ILE A 122 -13.67 -10.45 4.26
C ILE A 122 -13.84 -9.48 5.44
N PHE A 123 -14.05 -8.19 5.14
CA PHE A 123 -14.16 -7.12 6.15
C PHE A 123 -15.61 -6.71 6.44
N ASP A 124 -16.59 -7.52 6.03
CA ASP A 124 -18.03 -7.27 6.21
C ASP A 124 -18.53 -5.94 5.61
N TYR A 125 -17.89 -5.47 4.54
CA TYR A 125 -18.38 -4.34 3.75
C TYR A 125 -19.40 -4.79 2.71
N SER A 126 -20.26 -3.87 2.26
CA SER A 126 -21.18 -4.17 1.16
C SER A 126 -20.41 -4.46 -0.14
N ALA A 127 -20.97 -5.31 -1.00
CA ALA A 127 -20.31 -5.70 -2.25
C ALA A 127 -20.03 -4.51 -3.20
N SER A 128 -20.84 -3.44 -3.12
CA SER A 128 -20.69 -2.23 -3.93
C SER A 128 -19.76 -1.18 -3.30
N TYR A 129 -19.40 -1.32 -2.03
CA TYR A 129 -18.55 -0.37 -1.33
C TYR A 129 -17.24 -0.12 -2.09
N THR A 130 -16.88 1.14 -2.27
CA THR A 130 -15.59 1.56 -2.84
C THR A 130 -14.86 2.28 -1.73
N PRO A 131 -13.81 1.68 -1.15
CA PRO A 131 -13.03 2.33 -0.11
C PRO A 131 -12.34 3.58 -0.66
N GLY A 132 -11.91 4.48 0.22
CA GLY A 132 -10.82 5.42 -0.08
C GLY A 132 -9.52 4.85 0.48
N PHE A 133 -8.46 5.67 0.57
CA PHE A 133 -7.34 5.29 1.44
C PHE A 133 -7.83 5.32 2.89
N MET A 134 -7.79 4.17 3.56
CA MET A 134 -8.32 4.07 4.93
C MET A 134 -7.76 2.86 5.68
N ARG A 135 -7.78 2.96 7.02
CA ARG A 135 -7.62 1.83 7.92
C ARG A 135 -8.93 1.07 8.07
N VAL A 136 -8.91 -0.25 7.96
CA VAL A 136 -10.03 -1.11 8.34
C VAL A 136 -10.22 -1.02 9.86
N ALA A 137 -11.47 -0.92 10.31
CA ALA A 137 -11.77 -0.87 11.74
C ALA A 137 -11.40 -2.20 12.43
N ASP A 138 -10.88 -2.15 13.66
CA ASP A 138 -10.44 -3.34 14.40
C ASP A 138 -11.57 -4.39 14.53
N SER A 139 -12.82 -3.94 14.70
CA SER A 139 -14.00 -4.81 14.77
C SER A 139 -14.33 -5.57 13.48
N ARG A 140 -13.69 -5.21 12.36
CA ARG A 140 -13.84 -5.86 11.05
C ARG A 140 -12.66 -6.77 10.71
N VAL A 141 -11.56 -6.70 11.46
CA VAL A 141 -10.38 -7.55 11.29
C VAL A 141 -10.50 -8.73 12.25
N ASN A 142 -11.23 -9.76 11.81
CA ASN A 142 -11.57 -10.94 12.63
C ASN A 142 -10.63 -12.13 12.44
N ALA A 143 -9.60 -11.97 11.59
CA ALA A 143 -8.59 -12.98 11.31
C ALA A 143 -7.21 -12.33 11.40
N ASP A 144 -6.17 -13.14 11.61
CA ASP A 144 -4.80 -12.68 11.52
C ASP A 144 -4.44 -12.29 10.07
N LEU A 145 -3.40 -11.48 9.91
CA LEU A 145 -2.99 -10.97 8.59
C LEU A 145 -2.66 -12.09 7.59
N SER A 146 -2.02 -13.17 8.03
CA SER A 146 -1.63 -14.27 7.15
C SER A 146 -2.83 -15.04 6.61
N SER A 147 -3.88 -15.17 7.43
CA SER A 147 -5.17 -15.73 7.00
C SER A 147 -5.88 -14.83 5.98
N ILE A 148 -5.80 -13.51 6.14
CA ILE A 148 -6.35 -12.54 5.16
C ILE A 148 -5.59 -12.63 3.84
N GLU A 149 -4.27 -12.61 3.88
CA GLU A 149 -3.39 -12.76 2.71
C GLU A 149 -3.70 -14.07 1.96
N SER A 150 -3.82 -15.19 2.70
CA SER A 150 -4.17 -16.51 2.13
C SER A 150 -5.56 -16.52 1.47
N ALA A 151 -6.54 -15.83 2.05
CA ALA A 151 -7.88 -15.73 1.46
C ALA A 151 -7.86 -14.95 0.14
N ILE A 152 -7.07 -13.88 0.05
CA ILE A 152 -6.88 -13.09 -1.17
C ILE A 152 -6.14 -13.90 -2.24
N GLU A 153 -5.09 -14.62 -1.86
CA GLU A 153 -4.35 -15.51 -2.76
C GLU A 153 -5.25 -16.61 -3.33
N HIS A 154 -6.15 -17.17 -2.52
CA HIS A 154 -7.13 -18.15 -2.99
C HIS A 154 -8.06 -17.58 -4.08
N TYR A 155 -8.49 -16.31 -3.96
CA TYR A 155 -9.24 -15.67 -5.04
C TYR A 155 -8.39 -15.50 -6.29
N THR A 156 -7.12 -15.15 -6.15
CA THR A 156 -6.17 -15.03 -7.27
C THR A 156 -6.09 -16.33 -8.06
N LYS A 157 -5.90 -17.47 -7.38
CA LYS A 157 -5.84 -18.80 -8.01
C LYS A 157 -7.14 -19.20 -8.70
N ARG A 158 -8.28 -18.65 -8.29
CA ARG A 158 -9.60 -18.94 -8.86
C ARG A 158 -9.92 -18.08 -10.09
N ASN A 159 -9.32 -16.91 -10.22
CA ASN A 159 -9.55 -15.96 -11.32
C ASN A 159 -8.45 -15.99 -12.40
N ALA A 160 -7.33 -16.67 -12.16
CA ALA A 160 -6.29 -16.97 -13.15
C ALA A 160 -6.71 -18.12 -14.10
#